data_AF-A0A212QUY2-F1
#
_entry.id   AF-A0A212QUY2-F1
#
_cell.length_a   1.000
_cell.length_b   1.000
_cell.length_c   1.000
_cell.angle_alpha   90.00
_cell.angle_beta   90.00
_cell.angle_gamma   90.00
#
_symmetry.space_group_name_H-M   'P 1'
#
loop_
_entity.id
_entity.type
_entity.pdbx_description
1 polymer ?
#
loop_
_entity_poly.entity_id
_entity_poly.type
_entity_poly.pdbx_seq_one_letter_code
_entity_poly.pdbx_strand_id
1 'polypeptide(L)'
;MNSIGHAAALEADESTASAISWAAVLGGAFASASLAMILLAGGAGLGLLSVSPWSGTGIAASTFGIGAIIWLIVVQVASSGFGGYLAGRLRTRWSGLHGGEVYFRDTAHGFLSWAVGAVISAAILTSTISSLVGGVAQTGASAVTGIGSAAVQAGGQAAQGVSGSTPISYYVDTMFRADHATNTADSGQARAEIGQIVTTSLMNGQMSPDDRTYVARIIAAQTGLSQADAEQRVDQVVGQAKAAADKVAESTRAAADKARVTAAAISVWTFISMLIGAFSASLCATFGGRARDLV
;
A
#
# COMPACT_ATOMS: atom_id res chain seq x y z
N MET A 1 -48.11 -31.75 41.39
CA MET A 1 -47.71 -30.33 41.56
C MET A 1 -46.21 -30.12 41.79
N ASN A 2 -45.32 -31.13 41.57
CA ASN A 2 -43.86 -30.97 41.80
C ASN A 2 -42.99 -30.75 40.53
N SER A 3 -43.54 -30.89 39.32
CA SER A 3 -42.78 -30.70 38.08
C SER A 3 -42.62 -29.21 37.70
N ILE A 4 -43.62 -28.39 38.03
CA ILE A 4 -43.62 -26.95 37.72
C ILE A 4 -42.66 -26.19 38.64
N GLY A 5 -42.51 -26.63 39.90
CA GLY A 5 -41.55 -26.06 40.85
C GLY A 5 -40.08 -26.36 40.50
N HIS A 6 -39.78 -27.50 39.87
CA HIS A 6 -38.43 -27.79 39.37
C HIS A 6 -38.12 -27.00 38.09
N ALA A 7 -39.08 -26.84 37.18
CA ALA A 7 -38.89 -26.03 35.97
C ALA A 7 -38.68 -24.54 36.30
N ALA A 8 -39.48 -23.98 37.22
CA ALA A 8 -39.33 -22.58 37.66
C ALA A 8 -38.04 -22.33 38.47
N ALA A 9 -37.50 -23.34 39.14
CA ALA A 9 -36.21 -23.24 39.83
C ALA A 9 -35.00 -23.30 38.87
N LEU A 10 -35.15 -23.92 37.70
CA LEU A 10 -34.12 -23.97 36.65
C LEU A 10 -34.08 -22.68 35.80
N GLU A 11 -35.21 -21.98 35.65
CA GLU A 11 -35.26 -20.67 34.96
C GLU A 11 -34.69 -19.53 35.81
N ALA A 12 -34.53 -19.70 37.12
CA ALA A 12 -34.04 -18.67 38.04
C ALA A 12 -32.51 -18.58 38.18
N ASP A 13 -31.75 -19.42 37.46
CA ASP A 13 -30.27 -19.54 37.61
C ASP A 13 -29.47 -18.89 36.45
N GLU A 14 -30.13 -18.26 35.48
CA GLU A 14 -29.43 -17.47 34.47
C GLU A 14 -29.14 -16.06 35.00
N SER A 15 -27.86 -15.74 35.23
CA SER A 15 -27.45 -14.42 35.69
C SER A 15 -27.81 -13.34 34.65
N THR A 16 -28.51 -12.28 35.06
CA THR A 16 -28.79 -11.09 34.22
C THR A 16 -27.54 -10.24 33.91
N ALA A 17 -26.38 -10.60 34.46
CA ALA A 17 -25.12 -9.92 34.23
C ALA A 17 -24.49 -10.36 32.90
N SER A 18 -24.09 -9.39 32.07
CA SER A 18 -23.37 -9.65 30.82
C SER A 18 -22.10 -10.46 31.05
N ALA A 19 -21.92 -11.53 30.28
CA ALA A 19 -20.68 -12.31 30.24
C ALA A 19 -19.50 -11.53 29.65
N ILE A 20 -19.77 -10.39 28.97
CA ILE A 20 -18.76 -9.55 28.32
C ILE A 20 -18.76 -8.16 28.95
N SER A 21 -17.60 -7.71 29.41
CA SER A 21 -17.35 -6.33 29.83
C SER A 21 -16.85 -5.50 28.64
N TRP A 22 -17.78 -4.84 27.94
CA TRP A 22 -17.45 -4.01 26.78
C TRP A 22 -16.52 -2.83 27.12
N ALA A 23 -16.65 -2.25 28.32
CA ALA A 23 -15.74 -1.20 28.77
C ALA A 23 -14.29 -1.71 28.87
N ALA A 24 -14.08 -2.94 29.36
CA ALA A 24 -12.76 -3.56 29.43
C ALA A 24 -12.21 -3.88 28.04
N VAL A 25 -13.05 -4.41 27.15
CA VAL A 25 -12.71 -4.69 25.74
C VAL A 25 -12.25 -3.41 25.03
N LEU A 26 -13.03 -2.32 25.14
CA LEU A 26 -12.72 -1.03 24.53
C LEU A 26 -11.46 -0.42 25.13
N GLY A 27 -11.31 -0.45 26.47
CA GLY A 27 -10.12 0.04 27.15
C GLY A 27 -8.84 -0.68 26.68
N GLY A 28 -8.89 -2.01 26.57
CA GLY A 28 -7.79 -2.81 26.01
C GLY A 28 -7.51 -2.48 24.54
N ALA A 29 -8.55 -2.22 23.73
CA ALA A 29 -8.40 -1.95 22.31
C ALA A 29 -7.68 -0.60 22.09
N PHE A 30 -8.07 0.43 22.85
CA PHE A 30 -7.40 1.72 22.85
C PHE A 30 -5.96 1.62 23.32
N ALA A 31 -5.70 0.88 24.40
CA ALA A 31 -4.34 0.68 24.90
C ALA A 31 -3.44 -0.05 23.88
N SER A 32 -3.96 -1.08 23.22
CA SER A 32 -3.29 -1.76 22.11
C SER A 32 -2.98 -0.79 20.97
N ALA A 33 -3.96 0.00 20.54
CA ALA A 33 -3.78 0.97 19.46
C ALA A 33 -2.73 2.03 19.79
N SER A 34 -2.75 2.59 21.00
CA SER A 34 -1.74 3.57 21.45
C SER A 34 -0.33 2.97 21.46
N LEU A 35 -0.16 1.76 21.98
CA LEU A 35 1.14 1.10 22.00
C LEU A 35 1.61 0.74 20.57
N ALA A 36 0.71 0.27 19.72
CA ALA A 36 1.01 0.00 18.31
C ALA A 36 1.50 1.26 17.60
N MET A 37 0.85 2.42 17.81
CA MET A 37 1.27 3.69 17.21
C MET A 37 2.68 4.11 17.66
N ILE A 38 3.00 3.96 18.95
CA ILE A 38 4.34 4.27 19.48
C ILE A 38 5.40 3.37 18.83
N LEU A 39 5.16 2.06 18.79
CA LEU A 39 6.11 1.10 18.24
C LEU A 39 6.27 1.23 16.72
N LEU A 40 5.20 1.55 16.00
CA LEU A 40 5.24 1.83 14.56
C LEU A 40 6.03 3.10 14.27
N ALA A 41 5.80 4.19 15.02
CA ALA A 41 6.56 5.43 14.88
C ALA A 41 8.05 5.22 15.18
N GLY A 42 8.37 4.49 16.26
CA GLY A 42 9.76 4.14 16.60
C GLY A 42 10.43 3.27 15.53
N GLY A 43 9.73 2.25 15.03
CA GLY A 43 10.23 1.38 13.97
C GLY A 43 10.47 2.12 12.66
N ALA A 44 9.58 3.03 12.28
CA ALA A 44 9.75 3.88 11.10
C ALA A 44 11.01 4.76 11.24
N GLY A 45 11.22 5.37 12.40
CA GLY A 45 12.43 6.16 12.69
C GLY A 45 13.71 5.34 12.54
N LEU A 46 13.77 4.16 13.16
CA LEU A 46 14.92 3.25 13.06
C LEU A 46 15.15 2.73 11.62
N GLY A 47 14.06 2.47 10.89
CA GLY A 47 14.10 2.04 9.50
C GLY A 47 14.71 3.10 8.58
N LEU A 48 14.33 4.37 8.75
CA LEU A 48 14.88 5.49 7.98
C LEU A 48 16.39 5.67 8.21
N LEU A 49 16.88 5.41 9.42
CA LEU A 49 18.33 5.46 9.72
C LEU A 49 19.12 4.33 9.03
N SER A 50 18.45 3.25 8.64
CA SER A 50 19.08 2.05 8.06
C SER A 50 19.18 2.10 6.52
N VAL A 51 18.44 3.01 5.88
CA VAL A 51 18.38 3.16 4.42
C VAL A 51 19.20 4.39 4.01
N SER A 52 20.13 4.21 3.10
CA SER A 52 20.89 5.35 2.53
C SER A 52 20.19 5.91 1.29
N PRO A 53 20.14 7.24 1.11
CA PRO A 53 19.65 7.86 -0.12
C PRO A 53 20.65 7.75 -1.29
N TRP A 54 21.89 7.31 -1.05
CA TRP A 54 22.95 7.25 -2.08
C TRP A 54 23.09 5.84 -2.66
N SER A 55 23.16 5.74 -3.99
CA SER A 55 23.31 4.48 -4.71
C SER A 55 24.54 3.69 -4.24
N GLY A 56 24.36 2.40 -3.95
CA GLY A 56 25.47 1.50 -3.57
C GLY A 56 25.88 1.56 -2.10
N THR A 57 25.14 2.28 -1.26
CA THR A 57 25.38 2.36 0.19
C THR A 57 24.11 1.99 0.96
N GLY A 58 24.25 1.50 2.19
CA GLY A 58 23.13 1.07 3.04
C GLY A 58 22.87 -0.44 3.03
N ILE A 59 21.86 -0.86 3.79
CA ILE A 59 21.51 -2.28 3.95
C ILE A 59 20.80 -2.81 2.69
N ALA A 60 21.08 -4.07 2.33
CA ALA A 60 20.37 -4.73 1.23
C ALA A 60 18.85 -4.74 1.45
N ALA A 61 18.08 -4.53 0.38
CA ALA A 61 16.62 -4.45 0.44
C ALA A 61 15.97 -5.72 1.03
N SER A 62 16.56 -6.91 0.79
CA SER A 62 16.11 -8.17 1.37
C SER A 62 16.28 -8.19 2.90
N THR A 63 17.43 -7.76 3.40
CA THR A 63 17.71 -7.69 4.85
C THR A 63 16.81 -6.68 5.54
N PHE A 64 16.60 -5.51 4.93
CA PHE A 64 15.64 -4.52 5.43
C PHE A 64 14.21 -5.10 5.51
N GLY A 65 13.78 -5.80 4.45
CA GLY A 65 12.47 -6.44 4.40
C GLY A 65 12.27 -7.48 5.51
N ILE A 66 13.26 -8.32 5.78
CA ILE A 66 13.23 -9.30 6.89
C ILE A 66 13.12 -8.57 8.24
N GLY A 67 13.92 -7.52 8.45
CA GLY A 67 13.87 -6.71 9.67
C GLY A 67 12.49 -6.06 9.87
N ALA A 68 11.88 -5.54 8.81
CA ALA A 68 10.55 -4.95 8.85
C ALA A 68 9.47 -6.00 9.22
N ILE A 69 9.54 -7.21 8.68
CA ILE A 69 8.62 -8.31 9.02
C ILE A 69 8.75 -8.67 10.50
N ILE A 70 9.98 -8.86 10.98
CA ILE A 70 10.24 -9.18 12.40
C ILE A 70 9.69 -8.07 13.30
N TRP A 71 9.95 -6.80 12.94
CA TRP A 71 9.45 -5.66 13.69
C TRP A 71 7.92 -5.62 13.73
N LEU A 72 7.24 -5.88 12.61
CA LEU A 72 5.77 -5.96 12.58
C LEU A 72 5.23 -7.05 13.51
N ILE A 73 5.89 -8.20 13.60
CA ILE A 73 5.50 -9.27 14.53
C ILE A 73 5.69 -8.79 15.97
N VAL A 74 6.80 -8.13 16.29
CA VAL A 74 7.06 -7.55 17.62
C VAL A 74 5.98 -6.54 18.00
N VAL A 75 5.62 -5.63 17.08
CA VAL A 75 4.53 -4.67 17.27
C VAL A 75 3.23 -5.41 17.60
N GLN A 76 2.85 -6.40 16.80
CA GLN A 76 1.60 -7.14 17.01
C GLN A 76 1.57 -7.90 18.34
N VAL A 77 2.65 -8.60 18.68
CA VAL A 77 2.75 -9.33 19.95
C VAL A 77 2.64 -8.39 21.14
N ALA A 78 3.45 -7.32 21.16
CA ALA A 78 3.54 -6.40 22.29
C ALA A 78 2.25 -5.58 22.47
N SER A 79 1.74 -4.98 21.39
CA SER A 79 0.53 -4.16 21.45
C SER A 79 -0.72 -4.98 21.79
N SER A 80 -0.95 -6.07 21.06
CA SER A 80 -2.13 -6.92 21.26
C SER A 80 -2.08 -7.63 22.61
N GLY A 81 -0.90 -8.09 23.03
CA GLY A 81 -0.70 -8.69 24.35
C GLY A 81 -0.99 -7.71 25.48
N PHE A 82 -0.51 -6.46 25.36
CA PHE A 82 -0.78 -5.41 26.34
C PHE A 82 -2.27 -5.06 26.43
N GLY A 83 -2.94 -4.89 25.28
CA GLY A 83 -4.39 -4.64 25.24
C GLY A 83 -5.21 -5.79 25.81
N GLY A 84 -4.87 -7.02 25.44
CA GLY A 84 -5.50 -8.23 25.98
C GLY A 84 -5.33 -8.34 27.49
N TYR A 85 -4.11 -8.13 28.00
CA TYR A 85 -3.84 -8.12 29.45
C TYR A 85 -4.74 -7.11 30.19
N LEU A 86 -4.85 -5.89 29.67
CA LEU A 86 -5.71 -4.86 30.26
C LEU A 86 -7.19 -5.23 30.19
N ALA A 87 -7.65 -5.77 29.06
CA ALA A 87 -9.03 -6.24 28.94
C ALA A 87 -9.35 -7.34 29.98
N GLY A 88 -8.43 -8.30 30.16
CA GLY A 88 -8.54 -9.32 31.19
C GLY A 88 -8.51 -8.75 32.63
N ARG A 89 -7.68 -7.74 32.89
CA ARG A 89 -7.58 -7.16 34.23
C ARG A 89 -8.78 -6.27 34.61
N LEU A 90 -9.37 -5.61 33.62
CA LEU A 90 -10.47 -4.66 33.81
C LEU A 90 -11.87 -5.31 33.78
N ARG A 91 -12.01 -6.52 33.24
CA ARG A 91 -13.30 -7.26 33.21
C ARG A 91 -13.86 -7.52 34.60
N THR A 92 -15.17 -7.64 34.77
CA THR A 92 -15.79 -7.88 36.09
C THR A 92 -15.38 -9.22 36.69
N ARG A 93 -15.47 -9.36 38.03
CA ARG A 93 -15.21 -10.65 38.69
C ARG A 93 -16.47 -11.51 38.60
N TRP A 94 -16.33 -12.75 38.14
CA TRP A 94 -17.42 -13.73 38.14
C TRP A 94 -17.26 -14.69 39.31
N SER A 95 -18.21 -14.67 40.23
CA SER A 95 -18.29 -15.62 41.35
C SER A 95 -19.16 -16.82 40.98
N GLY A 96 -18.75 -18.03 41.36
CA GLY A 96 -19.56 -19.25 41.19
C GLY A 96 -19.41 -19.99 39.86
N LEU A 97 -18.50 -19.56 38.97
CA LEU A 97 -18.23 -20.26 37.71
C LEU A 97 -17.08 -21.26 37.83
N HIS A 98 -17.16 -22.34 37.05
CA HIS A 98 -16.06 -23.29 36.87
C HIS A 98 -14.85 -22.61 36.19
N GLY A 99 -13.63 -22.99 36.57
CA GLY A 99 -12.40 -22.37 36.06
C GLY A 99 -12.23 -22.44 34.53
N GLY A 100 -12.82 -23.45 33.86
CA GLY A 100 -12.82 -23.55 32.40
C GLY A 100 -13.61 -22.44 31.71
N GLU A 101 -14.75 -22.03 32.30
CA GLU A 101 -15.58 -20.95 31.77
C GLU A 101 -14.91 -19.59 31.97
N VAL A 102 -14.25 -19.38 33.12
CA VAL A 102 -13.45 -18.16 33.36
C VAL A 102 -12.32 -18.05 32.33
N TYR A 103 -11.62 -19.14 32.06
CA TYR A 103 -10.56 -19.18 31.04
C TYR A 103 -11.09 -18.82 29.64
N PHE A 104 -12.22 -19.41 29.23
CA PHE A 104 -12.85 -19.10 27.95
C PHE A 104 -13.22 -17.60 27.87
N ARG A 105 -13.88 -17.05 28.89
CA ARG A 105 -14.26 -15.64 28.91
C ARG A 105 -13.05 -14.72 28.90
N ASP A 106 -11.98 -15.05 29.62
CA ASP A 106 -10.75 -14.27 29.60
C ASP A 106 -10.13 -14.23 28.20
N THR A 107 -10.02 -15.39 27.54
CA THR A 107 -9.54 -15.43 26.15
C THR A 107 -10.44 -14.65 25.20
N ALA A 108 -11.77 -14.70 25.38
CA ALA A 108 -12.72 -13.95 24.59
C ALA A 108 -12.57 -12.42 24.79
N HIS A 109 -12.31 -11.94 26.00
CA HIS A 109 -12.06 -10.51 26.25
C HIS A 109 -10.80 -10.02 25.51
N GLY A 110 -9.72 -10.82 25.54
CA GLY A 110 -8.50 -10.53 24.79
C GLY A 110 -8.75 -10.51 23.28
N PHE A 111 -9.38 -11.53 22.75
CA PHE A 111 -9.71 -11.64 21.33
C PHE A 111 -10.61 -10.50 20.85
N LEU A 112 -11.68 -10.18 21.60
CA LEU A 112 -12.59 -9.07 21.27
C LEU A 112 -11.88 -7.73 21.31
N SER A 113 -10.98 -7.52 22.28
CA SER A 113 -10.19 -6.30 22.37
C SER A 113 -9.30 -6.09 21.15
N TRP A 114 -8.62 -7.16 20.71
CA TRP A 114 -7.88 -7.17 19.46
C TRP A 114 -8.78 -6.92 18.24
N ALA A 115 -9.92 -7.60 18.14
CA ALA A 115 -10.84 -7.50 17.01
C ALA A 115 -11.39 -6.08 16.84
N VAL A 116 -11.81 -5.44 17.94
CA VAL A 116 -12.26 -4.05 17.92
C VAL A 116 -11.14 -3.11 17.48
N GLY A 117 -9.94 -3.27 18.03
CA GLY A 117 -8.78 -2.48 17.61
C GLY A 117 -8.43 -2.65 16.13
N ALA A 118 -8.50 -3.88 15.62
CA ALA A 118 -8.24 -4.19 14.21
C ALA A 118 -9.30 -3.58 13.28
N VAL A 119 -10.58 -3.68 13.61
CA VAL A 119 -11.68 -3.10 12.82
C VAL A 119 -11.61 -1.58 12.79
N ILE A 120 -11.38 -0.93 13.94
CA ILE A 120 -11.19 0.53 14.01
C ILE A 120 -10.00 0.94 13.14
N SER A 121 -8.87 0.23 13.26
CA SER A 121 -7.68 0.52 12.45
C SER A 121 -7.96 0.36 10.95
N ALA A 122 -8.70 -0.67 10.55
CA ALA A 122 -9.09 -0.90 9.16
C ALA A 122 -10.04 0.20 8.62
N ALA A 123 -10.98 0.66 9.44
CA ALA A 123 -11.91 1.75 9.08
C ALA A 123 -11.18 3.08 8.88
N ILE A 124 -10.22 3.40 9.77
CA ILE A 124 -9.36 4.59 9.63
C ILE A 124 -8.50 4.48 8.37
N LEU A 125 -7.90 3.31 8.12
CA LEU A 125 -7.04 3.10 6.96
C LEU A 125 -7.81 3.25 5.65
N THR A 126 -9.04 2.71 5.58
CA THR A 126 -9.93 2.85 4.42
C THR A 126 -10.24 4.32 4.12
N SER A 127 -10.49 5.12 5.17
CA SER A 127 -10.80 6.56 5.03
C SER A 127 -9.62 7.36 4.47
N THR A 128 -8.38 6.97 4.76
CA THR A 128 -7.18 7.66 4.26
C THR A 128 -6.84 7.35 2.79
N ILE A 129 -7.33 6.24 2.24
CA ILE A 129 -7.06 5.85 0.85
C ILE A 129 -7.98 6.61 -0.12
N SER A 130 -9.24 6.85 0.27
CA SER A 130 -10.21 7.58 -0.54
C SER A 130 -9.84 9.05 -0.78
N SER A 131 -9.07 9.68 0.12
CA SER A 131 -8.59 11.05 -0.07
C SER A 131 -7.41 11.16 -1.05
N LEU A 132 -6.68 10.07 -1.32
CA LEU A 132 -5.56 10.06 -2.26
C LEU A 132 -5.99 9.89 -3.73
N VAL A 133 -7.11 9.21 -3.98
CA VAL A 133 -7.62 8.99 -5.35
C VAL A 133 -8.27 10.27 -5.93
N GLY A 134 -8.63 11.23 -5.08
CA GLY A 134 -9.25 12.51 -5.48
C GLY A 134 -8.29 13.71 -5.61
N GLY A 135 -6.98 13.56 -5.36
CA GLY A 135 -6.04 14.69 -5.29
C GLY A 135 -4.66 14.35 -5.81
N VAL A 136 -4.42 14.65 -7.09
CA VAL A 136 -3.08 14.72 -7.66
C VAL A 136 -2.31 15.87 -7.00
N ALA A 137 -1.09 15.57 -6.55
CA ALA A 137 -0.08 16.47 -6.00
C ALA A 137 -0.21 16.90 -4.51
N GLN A 138 0.34 16.08 -3.62
CA GLN A 138 1.11 16.65 -2.51
C GLN A 138 2.38 15.83 -2.22
N THR A 139 3.46 16.26 -2.87
CA THR A 139 4.83 16.01 -2.47
C THR A 139 4.99 16.49 -1.01
N GLY A 140 4.80 15.61 -0.01
CA GLY A 140 5.05 15.95 1.39
C GLY A 140 4.26 15.21 2.49
N ALA A 141 3.20 14.44 2.19
CA ALA A 141 2.38 13.80 3.22
C ALA A 141 2.73 12.31 3.46
N SER A 142 4.02 11.98 3.55
CA SER A 142 4.50 10.61 3.79
C SER A 142 4.42 10.13 5.24
N ALA A 143 3.74 10.87 6.13
CA ALA A 143 3.70 10.60 7.58
C ALA A 143 2.33 10.10 8.08
N VAL A 144 1.59 9.34 7.28
CA VAL A 144 0.47 8.54 7.81
C VAL A 144 1.04 7.17 8.22
N THR A 145 1.35 7.05 9.51
CA THR A 145 1.96 5.89 10.18
C THR A 145 0.97 4.73 10.32
N GLY A 146 0.58 4.13 9.20
CA GLY A 146 -0.29 2.95 9.16
C GLY A 146 0.19 1.93 8.12
N ILE A 147 -0.13 0.66 8.34
CA ILE A 147 0.27 -0.51 7.52
C ILE A 147 -0.07 -0.34 6.02
N GLY A 148 -0.99 0.56 5.64
CA GLY A 148 -1.36 0.83 4.24
C GLY A 148 -0.45 1.81 3.47
N SER A 149 0.40 2.62 4.11
CA SER A 149 1.18 3.65 3.39
C SER A 149 2.39 3.10 2.63
N ALA A 150 2.97 1.98 3.08
CA ALA A 150 4.12 1.35 2.41
C ALA A 150 3.76 0.76 1.03
N ALA A 151 2.56 0.17 0.89
CA ALA A 151 2.08 -0.34 -0.40
C ALA A 151 1.72 0.80 -1.38
N VAL A 152 1.14 1.89 -0.86
CA VAL A 152 0.75 3.07 -1.65
C VAL A 152 1.99 3.86 -2.14
N GLN A 153 3.03 4.00 -1.31
CA GLN A 153 4.29 4.63 -1.73
C GLN A 153 5.07 3.80 -2.75
N ALA A 154 5.08 2.47 -2.63
CA ALA A 154 5.70 1.59 -3.62
C ALA A 154 5.02 1.69 -5.00
N GLY A 155 3.70 1.90 -5.04
CA GLY A 155 2.94 2.17 -6.27
C GLY A 155 3.10 3.60 -6.80
N GLY A 156 3.18 4.60 -5.92
CA GLY A 156 3.30 6.02 -6.29
C GLY A 156 4.64 6.40 -6.92
N GLN A 157 5.73 5.75 -6.51
CA GLN A 157 7.07 5.96 -7.09
C GLN A 157 7.18 5.38 -8.52
N ALA A 158 6.44 4.31 -8.83
CA ALA A 158 6.35 3.77 -10.18
C ALA A 158 5.56 4.70 -11.13
N ALA A 159 4.58 5.44 -10.62
CA ALA A 159 3.82 6.43 -11.39
C ALA A 159 4.59 7.74 -11.63
N GLN A 160 5.41 8.19 -10.66
CA GLN A 160 6.21 9.41 -10.80
C GLN A 160 7.33 9.31 -11.85
N GLY A 161 7.81 8.10 -12.15
CA GLY A 161 8.77 7.87 -13.24
C GLY A 161 8.19 8.04 -14.65
N VAL A 162 6.85 8.15 -14.78
CA VAL A 162 6.13 8.20 -16.07
C VAL A 162 5.48 9.56 -16.33
N SER A 163 5.27 10.40 -15.30
CA SER A 163 4.60 11.70 -15.43
C SER A 163 5.51 12.87 -15.84
N GLY A 164 6.80 12.62 -16.12
CA GLY A 164 7.68 13.63 -16.72
C GLY A 164 7.41 13.75 -18.23
N SER A 165 6.52 14.67 -18.62
CA SER A 165 6.40 15.28 -19.96
C SER A 165 7.22 14.61 -21.09
N THR A 166 6.63 13.54 -21.63
CA THR A 166 6.81 12.85 -22.93
C THR A 166 8.20 12.85 -23.61
N PRO A 167 8.85 11.68 -23.73
CA PRO A 167 9.95 11.43 -24.68
C PRO A 167 9.60 11.79 -26.14
N ILE A 168 8.33 11.73 -26.51
CA ILE A 168 7.83 11.94 -27.89
C ILE A 168 8.05 13.38 -28.38
N SER A 169 7.88 14.40 -27.53
CA SER A 169 8.12 15.80 -27.93
C SER A 169 9.58 16.07 -28.25
N TYR A 170 10.50 15.35 -27.59
CA TYR A 170 11.93 15.39 -27.90
C TYR A 170 12.23 14.76 -29.26
N TYR A 171 11.66 13.58 -29.56
CA TYR A 171 11.85 12.93 -30.87
C TYR A 171 11.27 13.77 -32.01
N VAL A 172 10.09 14.36 -31.82
CA VAL A 172 9.51 15.31 -32.79
C VAL A 172 10.43 16.52 -32.98
N ASP A 173 11.00 17.12 -31.91
CA ASP A 173 11.96 18.22 -32.04
C ASP A 173 13.22 17.82 -32.84
N THR A 174 13.73 16.59 -32.65
CA THR A 174 14.89 16.09 -33.38
C THR A 174 14.63 15.83 -34.87
N MET A 175 13.37 15.52 -35.26
CA MET A 175 12.98 15.37 -36.67
C MET A 175 13.01 16.71 -37.41
N PHE A 176 12.72 17.81 -36.72
CA PHE A 176 12.66 19.16 -37.30
C PHE A 176 13.95 19.98 -37.11
N ARG A 177 14.97 19.44 -36.44
CA ARG A 177 16.22 20.16 -36.15
C ARG A 177 17.17 20.10 -37.36
N ALA A 178 17.18 21.17 -38.18
CA ALA A 178 18.16 21.51 -39.24
C ALA A 178 18.24 23.06 -39.47
N ASP A 179 19.37 23.54 -39.99
CA ASP A 179 19.95 24.91 -39.87
C ASP A 179 19.17 26.13 -40.40
N HIS A 180 18.00 25.99 -41.03
CA HIS A 180 17.28 27.15 -41.58
C HIS A 180 15.78 27.10 -41.29
N ALA A 181 15.33 27.99 -40.40
CA ALA A 181 13.92 28.18 -40.10
C ALA A 181 13.30 29.24 -41.03
N THR A 182 12.45 28.80 -41.96
CA THR A 182 11.50 29.69 -42.64
C THR A 182 10.08 29.18 -42.37
N ASN A 183 9.25 30.07 -41.81
CA ASN A 183 7.83 29.91 -41.41
C ASN A 183 7.54 29.15 -40.10
N THR A 184 7.22 29.93 -39.06
CA THR A 184 6.99 29.51 -37.67
C THR A 184 5.53 29.21 -37.31
N ALA A 185 4.53 29.62 -38.10
CA ALA A 185 3.10 29.47 -37.77
C ALA A 185 2.51 28.12 -38.23
N ASP A 186 2.82 27.66 -39.44
CA ASP A 186 2.33 26.38 -40.01
C ASP A 186 3.06 25.15 -39.41
N SER A 187 4.31 25.36 -39.00
CA SER A 187 5.14 24.34 -38.36
C SER A 187 4.57 23.84 -37.02
N GLY A 188 3.70 24.61 -36.34
CA GLY A 188 3.07 24.19 -35.09
C GLY A 188 2.01 23.11 -35.25
N GLN A 189 1.13 23.25 -36.26
CA GLN A 189 0.09 22.25 -36.57
C GLN A 189 0.69 20.99 -37.18
N ALA A 190 1.65 21.14 -38.10
CA ALA A 190 2.36 19.99 -38.69
C ALA A 190 3.12 19.16 -37.63
N ARG A 191 3.72 19.82 -36.63
CA ARG A 191 4.37 19.13 -35.50
C ARG A 191 3.38 18.35 -34.63
N ALA A 192 2.18 18.89 -34.40
CA ALA A 192 1.14 18.22 -33.62
C ALA A 192 0.59 16.98 -34.35
N GLU A 193 0.32 17.10 -35.65
CA GLU A 193 -0.13 16.00 -36.50
C GLU A 193 0.91 14.88 -36.58
N ILE A 194 2.18 15.21 -36.83
CA ILE A 194 3.28 14.23 -36.86
C ILE A 194 3.46 13.57 -35.49
N GLY A 195 3.35 14.33 -34.40
CA GLY A 195 3.38 13.78 -33.04
C GLY A 195 2.26 12.75 -32.80
N GLN A 196 1.07 13.01 -33.33
CA GLN A 196 -0.07 12.11 -33.21
C GLN A 196 0.07 10.84 -34.08
N ILE A 197 0.58 10.98 -35.30
CA ILE A 197 0.87 9.85 -36.20
C ILE A 197 1.96 8.96 -35.60
N VAL A 198 3.05 9.54 -35.08
CA VAL A 198 4.14 8.79 -34.42
C VAL A 198 3.63 8.07 -33.17
N THR A 199 2.79 8.72 -32.36
CA THR A 199 2.17 8.10 -31.18
C THR A 199 1.27 6.92 -31.57
N THR A 200 0.45 7.07 -32.61
CA THR A 200 -0.42 6.02 -33.12
C THR A 200 0.39 4.86 -33.71
N SER A 201 1.48 5.17 -34.43
CA SER A 201 2.41 4.18 -34.98
C SER A 201 3.16 3.39 -33.90
N LEU A 202 3.51 4.04 -32.79
CA LEU A 202 4.10 3.39 -31.62
C LEU A 202 3.11 2.42 -30.94
N MET A 203 1.83 2.80 -30.84
CA MET A 203 0.79 1.92 -30.30
C MET A 203 0.50 0.71 -31.20
N ASN A 204 0.52 0.91 -32.52
CA ASN A 204 0.27 -0.14 -33.51
C ASN A 204 1.54 -0.96 -33.84
N GLY A 205 2.70 -0.56 -33.32
CA GLY A 205 3.99 -1.24 -33.50
C GLY A 205 4.68 -1.01 -34.85
N GLN A 206 4.04 -0.34 -35.80
CA GLN A 206 4.59 0.02 -37.11
C GLN A 206 3.91 1.27 -37.68
N MET A 207 4.64 2.04 -38.48
CA MET A 207 4.11 3.18 -39.24
C MET A 207 3.57 2.71 -40.59
N SER A 208 2.38 3.20 -40.98
CA SER A 208 1.83 2.90 -42.31
C SER A 208 2.75 3.42 -43.41
N PRO A 209 2.88 2.74 -44.57
CA PRO A 209 3.61 3.27 -45.72
C PRO A 209 3.12 4.66 -46.14
N ASP A 210 1.81 4.91 -46.07
CA ASP A 210 1.21 6.20 -46.44
C ASP A 210 1.61 7.31 -45.47
N ASP A 211 1.59 7.01 -44.16
CA ASP A 211 2.00 7.94 -43.10
C ASP A 211 3.50 8.25 -43.19
N ARG A 212 4.33 7.24 -43.48
CA ARG A 212 5.77 7.40 -43.68
C ARG A 212 6.06 8.35 -44.84
N THR A 213 5.40 8.18 -45.98
CA THR A 213 5.55 9.06 -47.14
C THR A 213 5.04 10.48 -46.87
N TYR A 214 3.93 10.63 -46.12
CA TYR A 214 3.41 11.93 -45.71
C TYR A 214 4.39 12.69 -44.81
N VAL A 215 4.90 12.04 -43.75
CA VAL A 215 5.85 12.65 -42.82
C VAL A 215 7.18 12.99 -43.51
N ALA A 216 7.68 12.11 -44.38
CA ALA A 216 8.90 12.37 -45.16
C ALA A 216 8.74 13.57 -46.11
N ARG A 217 7.56 13.74 -46.74
CA ARG A 217 7.28 14.90 -47.60
C ARG A 217 7.32 16.22 -46.83
N ILE A 218 6.74 16.25 -45.63
CA ILE A 218 6.75 17.43 -44.76
C ILE A 218 8.18 17.74 -44.31
N ILE A 219 8.95 16.74 -43.90
CA ILE A 219 10.35 16.92 -43.49
C ILE A 219 11.22 17.40 -44.65
N ALA A 220 11.08 16.83 -45.84
CA ALA A 220 11.80 17.26 -47.04
C ALA A 220 11.51 18.73 -47.39
N ALA A 221 10.23 19.14 -47.34
CA ALA A 221 9.82 20.52 -47.58
C ALA A 221 10.38 21.51 -46.55
N GLN A 222 10.52 21.09 -45.29
CA GLN A 222 10.98 21.94 -44.19
C GLN A 222 12.53 22.01 -44.08
N THR A 223 13.24 20.98 -44.53
CA THR A 223 14.69 20.84 -44.31
C THR A 223 15.53 20.93 -45.59
N GLY A 224 14.89 20.89 -46.76
CA GLY A 224 15.58 20.89 -48.05
C GLY A 224 16.28 19.56 -48.40
N LEU A 225 16.01 18.49 -47.65
CA LEU A 225 16.52 17.14 -47.91
C LEU A 225 15.87 16.51 -49.15
N SER A 226 16.59 15.58 -49.79
CA SER A 226 15.98 14.72 -50.80
C SER A 226 14.93 13.81 -50.15
N GLN A 227 13.92 13.38 -50.91
CA GLN A 227 12.85 12.55 -50.36
C GLN A 227 13.39 11.21 -49.81
N ALA A 228 14.42 10.63 -50.43
CA ALA A 228 15.06 9.41 -49.96
C ALA A 228 15.79 9.62 -48.61
N ASP A 229 16.50 10.74 -48.44
CA ASP A 229 17.18 11.06 -47.18
C ASP A 229 16.20 11.39 -46.05
N ALA A 230 15.07 12.04 -46.39
CA ALA A 230 14.00 12.32 -45.44
C ALA A 230 13.32 11.03 -44.94
N GLU A 231 13.05 10.07 -45.83
CA GLU A 231 12.52 8.75 -45.45
C GLU A 231 13.48 7.97 -44.54
N GLN A 232 14.78 7.98 -44.84
CA GLN A 232 15.78 7.34 -43.99
C GLN A 232 15.85 7.96 -42.59
N ARG A 233 15.71 9.29 -42.48
CA ARG A 233 15.68 9.99 -41.19
C ARG A 233 14.42 9.69 -40.39
N VAL A 234 13.26 9.57 -41.06
CA VAL A 234 12.01 9.12 -40.41
C VAL A 234 12.20 7.72 -39.81
N ASP A 235 12.76 6.78 -40.57
CA ASP A 235 12.98 5.42 -40.09
C ASP A 235 13.91 5.36 -38.88
N GLN A 236 14.99 6.15 -38.90
CA GLN A 236 15.93 6.21 -37.80
C GLN A 236 15.27 6.74 -36.52
N VAL A 237 14.52 7.84 -36.61
CA VAL A 237 13.90 8.45 -35.44
C VAL A 237 12.72 7.61 -34.94
N VAL A 238 11.91 7.05 -35.83
CA VAL A 238 10.82 6.12 -35.45
C VAL A 238 11.40 4.86 -34.79
N GLY A 239 12.52 4.33 -35.30
CA GLY A 239 13.24 3.21 -34.69
C GLY A 239 13.76 3.52 -33.28
N GLN A 240 14.34 4.71 -33.08
CA GLN A 240 14.79 5.17 -31.76
C GLN A 240 13.61 5.40 -30.80
N ALA A 241 12.52 6.01 -31.28
CA ALA A 241 11.31 6.22 -30.50
C ALA A 241 10.68 4.89 -30.07
N LYS A 242 10.66 3.89 -30.97
CA LYS A 242 10.18 2.54 -30.66
C LYS A 242 11.05 1.85 -29.62
N ALA A 243 12.37 1.86 -29.78
CA ALA A 243 13.29 1.28 -28.79
C ALA A 243 13.14 1.94 -27.39
N ALA A 244 12.94 3.27 -27.35
CA ALA A 244 12.69 3.97 -26.10
C ALA A 244 11.32 3.60 -25.49
N ALA A 245 10.27 3.50 -26.31
CA ALA A 245 8.95 3.08 -25.86
C ALA A 245 8.95 1.63 -25.34
N ASP A 246 9.65 0.71 -26.01
CA ASP A 246 9.81 -0.68 -25.57
C ASP A 246 10.52 -0.75 -24.21
N LYS A 247 11.58 0.06 -24.02
CA LYS A 247 12.28 0.17 -22.72
C LYS A 247 11.39 0.73 -21.61
N VAL A 248 10.56 1.72 -21.91
CA VAL A 248 9.56 2.24 -20.96
C VAL A 248 8.51 1.18 -20.65
N ALA A 249 8.02 0.46 -21.65
CA ALA A 249 7.03 -0.59 -21.46
C ALA A 249 7.61 -1.76 -20.63
N GLU A 250 8.86 -2.16 -20.88
CA GLU A 250 9.57 -3.18 -20.10
C GLU A 250 9.78 -2.73 -18.65
N SER A 251 10.31 -1.52 -18.42
CA SER A 251 10.49 -0.99 -17.06
C SER A 251 9.17 -0.83 -16.31
N THR A 252 8.08 -0.45 -16.99
CA THR A 252 6.74 -0.37 -16.41
C THR A 252 6.23 -1.76 -16.01
N ARG A 253 6.39 -2.77 -16.88
CA ARG A 253 6.04 -4.16 -16.57
C ARG A 253 6.86 -4.70 -15.40
N ALA A 254 8.16 -4.49 -15.40
CA ALA A 254 9.05 -4.91 -14.32
C ALA A 254 8.71 -4.23 -12.98
N ALA A 255 8.39 -2.93 -13.00
CA ALA A 255 7.94 -2.21 -11.82
C ALA A 255 6.59 -2.75 -11.31
N ALA A 256 5.63 -2.99 -12.20
CA ALA A 256 4.34 -3.58 -11.86
C ALA A 256 4.48 -4.99 -11.26
N ASP A 257 5.33 -5.84 -11.85
CA ASP A 257 5.59 -7.18 -11.33
C ASP A 257 6.26 -7.15 -9.95
N LYS A 258 7.24 -6.27 -9.76
CA LYS A 258 7.88 -6.07 -8.45
C LYS A 258 6.90 -5.56 -7.41
N ALA A 259 6.04 -4.61 -7.79
CA ALA A 259 4.99 -4.10 -6.91
C ALA A 259 4.01 -5.22 -6.52
N ARG A 260 3.57 -6.04 -7.48
CA ARG A 260 2.69 -7.20 -7.24
C ARG A 260 3.32 -8.19 -6.26
N VAL A 261 4.56 -8.61 -6.48
CA VAL A 261 5.25 -9.57 -5.60
C VAL A 261 5.45 -8.98 -4.20
N THR A 262 5.82 -7.69 -4.11
CA THR A 262 5.99 -7.00 -2.84
C THR A 262 4.66 -6.89 -2.08
N ALA A 263 3.58 -6.51 -2.77
CA ALA A 263 2.24 -6.42 -2.19
C ALA A 263 1.74 -7.78 -1.69
N ALA A 264 1.98 -8.86 -2.45
CA ALA A 264 1.65 -10.23 -2.04
C ALA A 264 2.46 -10.66 -0.80
N ALA A 265 3.74 -10.33 -0.73
CA ALA A 265 4.55 -10.63 0.46
C ALA A 265 4.04 -9.86 1.69
N ILE A 266 3.77 -8.56 1.53
CA ILE A 266 3.24 -7.71 2.61
C ILE A 266 1.89 -8.26 3.10
N SER A 267 1.00 -8.67 2.20
CA SER A 267 -0.32 -9.18 2.59
C SER A 267 -0.22 -10.48 3.39
N VAL A 268 0.62 -11.43 2.95
CA VAL A 268 0.87 -12.69 3.67
C VAL A 268 1.47 -12.42 5.05
N TRP A 269 2.49 -11.58 5.15
CA TRP A 269 3.12 -11.28 6.43
C TRP A 269 2.23 -10.47 7.37
N THR A 270 1.42 -9.56 6.84
CA THR A 270 0.40 -8.84 7.62
C THR A 270 -0.64 -9.82 8.17
N PHE A 271 -1.12 -10.76 7.34
CA PHE A 271 -2.05 -11.80 7.77
C PHE A 271 -1.46 -12.65 8.90
N ILE A 272 -0.24 -13.16 8.74
CA ILE A 272 0.47 -13.94 9.77
C ILE A 272 0.61 -13.12 11.06
N SER A 273 1.04 -11.87 10.95
CA SER A 273 1.24 -10.98 12.10
C SER A 273 -0.07 -10.68 12.83
N MET A 274 -1.19 -10.54 12.10
CA MET A 274 -2.51 -10.39 12.69
C MET A 274 -2.97 -11.61 13.48
N LEU A 275 -2.73 -12.82 12.97
CA LEU A 275 -3.03 -14.06 13.70
C LEU A 275 -2.22 -14.15 15.01
N ILE A 276 -0.93 -13.82 14.95
CA ILE A 276 -0.06 -13.79 16.14
C ILE A 276 -0.57 -12.76 17.15
N GLY A 277 -0.99 -11.58 16.70
CA GLY A 277 -1.59 -10.55 17.56
C GLY A 277 -2.87 -11.02 18.26
N ALA A 278 -3.80 -11.64 17.51
CA ALA A 278 -5.03 -12.19 18.06
C ALA A 278 -4.77 -13.25 19.13
N PHE A 279 -3.82 -14.15 18.86
CA PHE A 279 -3.39 -15.17 19.81
C PHE A 279 -2.75 -14.55 21.06
N SER A 280 -1.83 -13.59 20.89
CA SER A 280 -1.16 -12.87 21.99
C SER A 280 -2.18 -12.17 22.90
N ALA A 281 -3.15 -11.45 22.33
CA ALA A 281 -4.20 -10.79 23.11
C ALA A 281 -5.03 -11.78 23.92
N SER A 282 -5.43 -12.89 23.30
CA SER A 282 -6.23 -13.94 23.94
C SER A 282 -5.46 -14.57 25.11
N LEU A 283 -4.18 -14.89 24.92
CA LEU A 283 -3.34 -15.47 25.97
C LEU A 283 -3.10 -14.48 27.12
N CYS A 284 -2.70 -13.25 26.80
CA CYS A 284 -2.38 -12.24 27.81
C CYS A 284 -3.60 -11.82 28.66
N ALA A 285 -4.80 -11.87 28.09
CA ALA A 285 -6.04 -11.63 28.85
C ALA A 285 -6.25 -12.65 29.98
N THR A 286 -5.85 -13.90 29.80
CA THR A 286 -5.90 -14.91 30.89
C THR A 286 -4.99 -14.56 32.05
N PHE A 287 -3.81 -13.98 31.77
CA PHE A 287 -2.91 -13.50 32.82
C PHE A 287 -3.48 -12.26 33.52
N GLY A 288 -4.11 -11.35 32.78
CA GLY A 288 -4.79 -10.18 33.33
C GLY A 288 -5.96 -10.54 34.24
N GLY A 289 -6.80 -11.47 33.80
CA GLY A 289 -7.95 -11.98 34.56
C GLY A 289 -7.52 -12.67 35.86
N ARG A 290 -6.52 -13.57 35.79
CA ARG A 290 -5.94 -14.20 36.99
C ARG A 290 -5.36 -13.18 37.96
N ALA A 291 -4.63 -12.18 37.49
CA ALA A 291 -4.05 -11.14 38.34
C ALA A 291 -5.14 -10.30 39.05
N ARG A 292 -6.30 -10.11 38.42
CA ARG A 292 -7.45 -9.47 39.05
C ARG A 292 -8.08 -10.36 40.12
N ASP A 293 -8.30 -11.64 39.81
CA ASP A 293 -9.02 -12.56 40.70
C ASP A 293 -8.22 -12.93 41.97
N LEU A 294 -6.91 -12.66 42.00
CA LEU A 294 -6.04 -12.81 43.17
C LEU A 294 -6.17 -11.68 44.22
N VAL A 295 -6.80 -10.56 43.87
CA VAL A 295 -7.00 -9.38 44.74
C VAL A 295 -8.45 -9.29 45.18
#